data_AF-A0A821MAD7-F1
#
_entry.id   AF-A0A821MAD7-F1
#
_cell.length_a   1.000
_cell.length_b   1.000
_cell.length_c   1.000
_cell.angle_alpha   90.00
_cell.angle_beta   90.00
_cell.angle_gamma   90.00
#
_symmetry.space_group_name_H-M   'P 1'
#
loop_
_entity.id
_entity.type
_entity.pdbx_description
1 polymer ?
#
loop_
_entity_poly.entity_id
_entity_poly.type
_entity_poly.pdbx_seq_one_letter_code
_entity_poly.pdbx_strand_id
1 'polypeptide(L)' 'MELENPLSLPHAHQQIRFGDIQASVHKWSKAIEYYLRGIEYLKVIQNTLNDDNLKSIIEAQIIQCEKTINLCRLKDRSEQ' A
#
# COMPACT_ATOMS: atom_id res chain seq x y z
N MET A 1 4.31 26.58 -9.18
CA MET A 1 4.89 25.32 -8.66
C MET A 1 3.84 24.77 -7.73
N GLU A 2 2.91 23.96 -8.26
CA GLU A 2 1.92 23.29 -7.41
C GLU A 2 2.69 22.31 -6.55
N LEU A 3 2.69 22.53 -5.22
CA LEU A 3 3.17 21.50 -4.30
C LEU A 3 2.34 20.25 -4.58
N GLU A 4 3.01 19.18 -5.00
CA GLU A 4 2.41 17.87 -5.14
C GLU A 4 1.59 17.58 -3.89
N ASN A 5 0.27 17.45 -4.04
CA ASN A 5 -0.59 17.06 -2.93
C ASN A 5 -0.11 15.66 -2.49
N PRO A 6 0.46 15.52 -1.27
CA PRO A 6 1.04 14.26 -0.82
C PRO A 6 -0.03 13.15 -0.73
N LEU A 7 -1.32 13.50 -0.81
CA LEU A 7 -2.46 12.60 -0.77
C LEU A 7 -3.01 12.34 -2.18
N SER A 8 -2.19 11.81 -3.08
CA SER A 8 -2.61 11.47 -4.45
C SER A 8 -2.40 9.98 -4.77
N LEU A 9 -3.22 9.44 -5.69
CA LEU A 9 -3.14 8.05 -6.11
C LEU A 9 -1.73 7.63 -6.60
N PRO A 10 -0.97 8.48 -7.32
CA PRO A 10 0.43 8.20 -7.63
C PRO A 10 1.33 7.95 -6.41
N HIS A 11 1.13 8.69 -5.31
CA HIS A 11 1.90 8.49 -4.07
C HIS A 11 1.56 7.15 -3.42
N ALA A 12 0.27 6.79 -3.38
CA ALA A 12 -0.17 5.48 -2.89
C ALA A 12 0.53 4.34 -3.66
N HIS A 13 0.49 4.41 -4.99
CA HIS A 13 1.14 3.41 -5.85
C HIS A 13 2.66 3.39 -5.73
N GLN A 14 3.28 4.54 -5.52
CA GLN A 14 4.72 4.61 -5.27
C GLN A 14 5.12 3.89 -3.99
N GLN A 15 4.40 4.10 -2.88
CA GLN A 15 4.66 3.38 -1.63
C GLN A 15 4.48 1.88 -1.83
N ILE A 16 3.41 1.44 -2.49
CA ILE A 16 3.17 0.02 -2.76
C ILE A 16 4.33 -0.60 -3.56
N ARG A 17 4.81 0.08 -4.62
CA ARG A 17 5.99 -0.37 -5.38
C ARG A 17 7.26 -0.46 -4.53
N PHE A 18 7.47 0.46 -3.59
CA PHE A 18 8.58 0.34 -2.65
C PHE A 18 8.41 -0.89 -1.74
N GLY A 19 7.18 -1.20 -1.32
CA GLY A 19 6.84 -2.43 -0.63
C GLY A 19 7.26 -3.67 -1.42
N ASP A 20 6.88 -3.74 -2.70
CA ASP A 20 7.23 -4.83 -3.61
C ASP A 20 8.76 -4.99 -3.75
N ILE A 21 9.47 -3.87 -3.93
CA ILE A 21 10.94 -3.87 -4.03
C ILE A 21 11.58 -4.41 -2.73
N GLN A 22 11.16 -3.93 -1.56
CA GLN A 22 11.70 -4.43 -0.29
C GLN A 22 11.38 -5.91 -0.07
N ALA A 23 10.17 -6.36 -0.42
CA ALA A 23 9.77 -7.76 -0.34
C ALA A 23 10.65 -8.64 -1.24
N SER A 24 10.95 -8.21 -2.46
CA SER A 24 11.83 -8.96 -3.37
C SER A 24 13.25 -9.17 -2.84
N VAL A 25 13.73 -8.27 -1.97
CA VAL A 25 15.04 -8.38 -1.30
C VAL A 25 14.92 -8.89 0.14
N HIS A 26 13.82 -9.58 0.46
CA HIS A 26 13.56 -10.25 1.75
C HIS A 26 13.58 -9.30 2.96
N LYS A 27 13.42 -7.99 2.73
CA LYS A 27 13.30 -6.98 3.80
C LYS A 27 11.84 -6.87 4.23
N TRP A 28 11.31 -7.92 4.83
CA TRP A 28 9.88 -8.07 5.11
C TRP A 28 9.31 -6.95 5.99
N SER A 29 9.98 -6.59 7.08
CA SER A 29 9.49 -5.52 7.96
C SER A 29 9.40 -4.18 7.23
N LYS A 30 10.38 -3.86 6.38
CA LYS A 30 10.38 -2.63 5.58
C LYS A 30 9.35 -2.67 4.46
N ALA A 31 9.13 -3.83 3.85
CA ALA A 31 8.04 -4.02 2.89
C ALA A 31 6.67 -3.71 3.52
N ILE A 32 6.44 -4.23 4.74
CA ILE A 32 5.20 -3.98 5.49
C ILE A 32 5.00 -2.49 5.76
N GLU A 33 6.03 -1.75 6.18
CA GLU A 33 5.95 -0.30 6.40
C GLU A 33 5.48 0.44 5.15
N TYR A 34 6.03 0.10 3.98
CA TYR A 34 5.66 0.72 2.72
C TYR A 34 4.22 0.37 2.28
N TYR A 35 3.79 -0.89 2.43
CA TYR A 35 2.40 -1.26 2.14
C TYR A 35 1.41 -0.56 3.06
N LEU A 36 1.72 -0.41 4.36
CA LEU A 36 0.87 0.30 5.31
C LEU A 36 0.71 1.78 4.91
N ARG A 37 1.78 2.47 4.52
CA ARG A 37 1.69 3.84 4.00
C ARG A 37 0.86 3.92 2.72
N GLY A 38 1.04 2.97 1.80
CA GLY A 38 0.21 2.86 0.60
C GLY A 38 -1.29 2.76 0.92
N ILE A 39 -1.65 1.91 1.90
CA ILE A 39 -3.02 1.75 2.39
C ILE A 39 -3.55 3.05 3.00
N GLU A 40 -2.76 3.77 3.80
CA GLU A 40 -3.17 5.05 4.38
C GLU A 40 -3.57 6.06 3.30
N TYR A 41 -2.76 6.19 2.24
CA TYR A 41 -3.11 7.05 1.10
C TYR A 41 -4.38 6.59 0.39
N LEU A 42 -4.50 5.28 0.11
CA LEU A 42 -5.69 4.72 -0.53
C LEU A 42 -6.97 4.98 0.28
N LYS A 43 -6.93 4.83 1.61
CA LYS A 43 -8.08 5.12 2.49
C LYS A 43 -8.47 6.59 2.47
N VAL A 44 -7.50 7.50 2.45
CA VAL A 44 -7.79 8.94 2.31
C VAL A 44 -8.46 9.22 0.97
N ILE A 45 -7.92 8.69 -0.13
CA ILE A 45 -8.50 8.88 -1.47
C ILE A 45 -9.93 8.33 -1.51
N GLN A 46 -10.15 7.10 -1.03
CA GLN A 46 -11.46 6.45 -1.00
C GLN A 46 -12.51 7.29 -0.26
N ASN A 47 -12.14 7.90 0.87
CA ASN A 47 -13.02 8.77 1.66
C ASN A 47 -13.35 10.10 0.97
N THR A 48 -12.51 10.55 0.03
CA THR A 48 -12.73 11.80 -0.73
C THR A 48 -13.47 11.59 -2.05
N LEU A 49 -13.57 10.35 -2.52
CA LEU A 49 -14.26 10.03 -3.77
C LEU A 49 -15.77 9.99 -3.58
N ASN A 50 -16.51 10.46 -4.58
CA ASN A 50 -17.96 10.34 -4.65
C ASN A 50 -18.43 9.22 -5.59
N ASP A 51 -17.50 8.53 -6.25
CA ASP A 51 -17.78 7.44 -7.19
C ASP A 51 -17.57 6.08 -6.50
N ASP A 52 -18.65 5.32 -6.35
CA ASP A 52 -18.63 4.02 -5.67
C ASP A 52 -17.91 2.92 -6.47
N ASN A 53 -17.84 3.04 -7.80
CA ASN A 53 -17.03 2.14 -8.61
C ASN A 53 -15.54 2.36 -8.33
N LEU A 54 -15.11 3.62 -8.26
CA LEU A 54 -13.72 3.95 -7.92
C LEU A 54 -13.38 3.53 -6.48
N LYS A 55 -14.31 3.71 -5.52
CA LYS A 55 -14.13 3.22 -4.15
C LYS A 55 -13.93 1.71 -4.10
N SER A 56 -14.69 0.95 -4.88
CA SER A 56 -14.58 -0.51 -4.95
C SER A 56 -13.24 -0.96 -5.53
N ILE A 57 -12.71 -0.24 -6.53
CA ILE A 57 -11.37 -0.49 -7.08
C ILE A 57 -10.27 -0.20 -6.04
N ILE A 58 -10.42 0.84 -5.25
CA ILE A 58 -9.48 1.16 -4.17
C ILE A 58 -9.57 0.13 -3.04
N GLU A 59 -10.78 -0.31 -2.68
CA GLU A 59 -11.00 -1.36 -1.69
C GLU A 59 -10.26 -2.65 -2.09
N ALA A 60 -10.37 -3.06 -3.35
CA ALA A 60 -9.65 -4.22 -3.86
C ALA A 60 -8.12 -4.08 -3.74
N GLN A 61 -7.57 -2.88 -3.95
CA GLN A 61 -6.14 -2.61 -3.77
C GLN A 61 -5.72 -2.68 -2.30
N ILE A 62 -6.55 -2.17 -1.37
CA ILE A 62 -6.30 -2.25 0.07
C ILE A 62 -6.26 -3.71 0.51
N ILE A 63 -7.28 -4.50 0.14
CA ILE A 63 -7.36 -5.93 0.46
C ILE A 63 -6.14 -6.68 -0.08
N GLN A 64 -5.68 -6.35 -1.30
CA GLN A 64 -4.48 -6.97 -1.85
C GLN A 64 -3.22 -6.63 -1.03
N CYS A 65 -3.05 -5.38 -0.62
CA CYS A 65 -1.93 -4.97 0.23
C CYS A 65 -1.96 -5.68 1.59
N GLU A 66 -3.13 -5.82 2.22
CA GLU A 66 -3.30 -6.52 3.49
C GLU A 66 -2.94 -8.01 3.38
N LYS A 67 -3.34 -8.68 2.29
CA LYS A 67 -2.92 -10.05 1.99
C LYS A 67 -1.40 -10.16 1.87
N THR A 68 -0.77 -9.24 1.13
CA THR A 68 0.69 -9.23 0.96
C THR A 68 1.41 -8.97 2.29
N ILE A 69 0.93 -8.05 3.11
CA ILE A 69 1.47 -7.80 4.46
C ILE A 69 1.44 -9.09 5.31
N ASN A 70 0.34 -9.83 5.27
CA ASN A 70 0.23 -11.09 6.01
C ASN A 70 1.22 -12.15 5.48
N LEU A 71 1.43 -12.23 4.17
CA LEU A 71 2.48 -13.08 3.59
C LEU A 71 3.88 -12.67 4.07
N CYS A 72 4.21 -11.37 4.05
CA CYS A 72 5.48 -10.87 4.56
C CYS A 72 5.67 -11.22 6.04
N ARG A 73 4.63 -11.10 6.87
CA ARG A 73 4.69 -11.47 8.30
C ARG A 73 4.95 -12.96 8.50
N LEU A 74 4.38 -13.83 7.66
CA LEU A 74 4.64 -15.26 7.72
C LEU A 74 6.08 -15.58 7.32
N LYS A 75 6.60 -14.93 6.27
CA LYS A 75 7.98 -15.10 5.81
C LYS A 75 9.00 -14.64 6.84
N ASP A 76 8.78 -13.47 7.45
CA ASP A 76 9.64 -12.93 8.50
C ASP A 76 9.78 -13.88 9.70
N ARG A 77 8.70 -14.56 10.08
CA ARG A 77 8.72 -15.56 11.16
C ARG A 77 9.38 -16.88 10.77
N SER A 78 9.38 -17.24 9.49
CA SER A 78 10.01 -18.48 9.02
C SER A 78 11.52 -18.36 8.81
N GLU A 79 12.04 -17.13 8.79
CA GLU A 79 13.46 -16.83 8.57
C GLU A 79 14.20 -16.44 9.87
N GLN A 80 13.50 -16.41 11.00
CA GLN A 80 14.03 -16.22 12.36
C GLN A 80 14.32 -17.56 13.03
#